data_AF-A0A0R0CV37-F1
#
_entry.id   AF-A0A0R0CV37-F1
#
_cell.length_a   1.000
_cell.length_b   1.000
_cell.length_c   1.000
_cell.angle_alpha   90.00
_cell.angle_beta   90.00
_cell.angle_gamma   90.00
#
_symmetry.space_group_name_H-M   'P 1'
#
loop_
_entity.id
_entity.type
_entity.pdbx_description
1 polymer ?
#
loop_
_entity_poly.entity_id
_entity_poly.type
_entity_poly.pdbx_seq_one_letter_code
_entity_poly.pdbx_strand_id
1 'polypeptide(L)'
;MLLLAASAWAGDNVKHYTLDPVHTRVMFTVEHAGYSNAIGTVSGSTGSLRFDPDDWSSAQLQVRVPMQRVDMGDEKWNRATQARNLLDTEAFPEATFISTAIEPIDPQHASVTGMLTLHGISREIVMQVKLNALKRYPLPPFRRTVGFSASTTISRADFGIDAWSSLIGDRVDLRIEAEAQASRGPAGAAEDSMGAPAKADAAGGDEAAADDTGHDTETVP
;
A
#
# COMPACT_ATOMS: atom_id res chain seq x y z
N MET A 1 51.42 -13.06 21.38
CA MET A 1 50.41 -11.98 21.32
C MET A 1 49.05 -12.63 21.25
N LEU A 2 48.17 -12.38 22.23
CA LEU A 2 46.83 -12.96 22.27
C LEU A 2 45.86 -11.97 21.61
N LEU A 3 45.28 -12.33 20.48
CA LEU A 3 44.27 -11.53 19.79
C LEU A 3 42.90 -11.73 20.49
N LEU A 4 42.52 -10.76 21.31
CA LEU A 4 41.13 -10.61 21.76
C LEU A 4 40.31 -10.01 20.61
N ALA A 5 39.75 -10.88 19.78
CA ALA A 5 38.64 -10.50 18.91
C ALA A 5 37.43 -10.24 19.80
N ALA A 6 37.17 -8.97 20.11
CA ALA A 6 35.93 -8.57 20.75
C ALA A 6 34.79 -8.72 19.75
N SER A 7 34.03 -9.82 19.85
CA SER A 7 32.74 -9.92 19.17
C SER A 7 31.86 -8.77 19.65
N ALA A 8 31.64 -7.78 18.77
CA ALA A 8 30.68 -6.73 19.02
C ALA A 8 29.32 -7.40 19.27
N TRP A 9 28.72 -7.11 20.42
CA TRP A 9 27.36 -7.57 20.68
C TRP A 9 26.45 -6.85 19.70
N ALA A 10 25.86 -7.60 18.77
CA ALA A 10 24.67 -7.15 18.06
C ALA A 10 23.57 -7.00 19.11
N GLY A 11 23.44 -5.79 19.65
CA GLY A 11 22.34 -5.45 20.54
C GLY A 11 21.04 -5.59 19.77
N ASP A 12 20.03 -6.19 20.39
CA ASP A 12 18.70 -6.32 19.82
C ASP A 12 17.99 -4.95 19.86
N ASN A 13 18.49 -3.99 19.07
CA ASN A 13 18.00 -2.61 18.99
C ASN A 13 16.74 -2.48 18.14
N VAL A 14 16.48 -3.47 17.28
CA VAL A 14 15.22 -3.74 16.59
C VAL A 14 14.02 -3.56 17.53
N LYS A 15 13.07 -2.72 17.14
CA LYS A 15 11.76 -2.59 17.82
C LYS A 15 10.62 -2.79 16.83
N HIS A 16 9.48 -3.18 17.37
CA HIS A 16 8.23 -3.24 16.63
C HIS A 16 7.41 -1.97 16.89
N TYR A 17 6.81 -1.46 15.82
CA TYR A 17 5.91 -0.33 15.82
C TYR A 17 4.63 -0.69 15.05
N THR A 18 3.53 -0.08 15.43
CA THR A 18 2.25 -0.15 14.72
C THR A 18 1.94 1.24 14.18
N LEU A 19 1.57 1.34 12.89
CA LEU A 19 1.17 2.62 12.28
C LEU A 19 -0.02 3.21 13.03
N ASP A 20 0.01 4.53 13.24
CA ASP A 20 -1.09 5.29 13.81
C ASP A 20 -2.03 5.74 12.67
N PRO A 21 -3.28 5.22 12.59
CA PRO A 21 -4.18 5.55 11.48
C PRO A 21 -4.69 7.00 11.50
N VAL A 22 -4.56 7.70 12.63
CA VAL A 22 -4.96 9.12 12.79
C VAL A 22 -3.85 10.03 12.26
N HIS A 23 -2.59 9.67 12.50
CA HIS A 23 -1.41 10.45 12.14
C HIS A 23 -0.69 9.93 10.87
N THR A 24 -1.30 8.99 10.15
CA THR A 24 -0.82 8.51 8.85
C THR A 24 -1.73 8.98 7.71
N ARG A 25 -1.12 9.55 6.67
CA ARG A 25 -1.80 10.04 5.47
C ARG A 25 -1.02 9.69 4.22
N VAL A 26 -1.71 9.14 3.22
CA VAL A 26 -1.26 9.15 1.83
C VAL A 26 -1.88 10.38 1.16
N MET A 27 -1.08 11.25 0.56
CA MET A 27 -1.51 12.28 -0.36
C MET A 27 -1.06 11.89 -1.77
N PHE A 28 -1.89 12.15 -2.77
CA PHE A 28 -1.52 11.95 -4.16
C PHE A 28 -1.89 13.18 -5.01
N THR A 29 -1.14 13.36 -6.10
CA THR A 29 -1.47 14.35 -7.12
C THR A 29 -1.43 13.73 -8.51
N VAL A 30 -2.41 14.07 -9.35
CA VAL A 30 -2.54 13.58 -10.73
C VAL A 30 -2.97 14.73 -11.65
N GLU A 31 -2.41 14.76 -12.86
CA GLU A 31 -2.74 15.75 -13.89
C GLU A 31 -4.23 15.63 -14.29
N HIS A 32 -4.88 16.77 -14.52
CA HIS A 32 -6.27 16.85 -14.96
C HIS A 32 -6.47 17.82 -16.16
N ALA A 33 -6.68 17.21 -17.33
CA ALA A 33 -7.10 17.80 -18.60
C ALA A 33 -6.19 18.90 -19.17
N GLY A 34 -4.91 18.93 -18.79
CA GLY A 34 -3.91 19.91 -19.19
C GLY A 34 -3.93 21.21 -18.38
N TYR A 35 -4.75 21.32 -17.33
CA TYR A 35 -4.99 22.58 -16.61
C TYR A 35 -4.39 22.64 -15.21
N SER A 36 -4.42 21.54 -14.46
CA SER A 36 -4.00 21.52 -13.05
C SER A 36 -3.66 20.11 -12.59
N ASN A 37 -3.11 19.99 -11.38
CA ASN A 37 -3.03 18.72 -10.69
C ASN A 37 -4.18 18.62 -9.69
N ALA A 38 -5.03 17.62 -9.84
CA ALA A 38 -5.98 17.23 -8.81
C ALA A 38 -5.21 16.67 -7.60
N ILE A 39 -5.61 17.04 -6.39
CA ILE A 39 -4.98 16.63 -5.14
C ILE A 39 -5.99 15.80 -4.35
N GLY A 40 -5.60 14.59 -3.95
CA GLY A 40 -6.41 13.72 -3.10
C GLY A 40 -5.63 13.19 -1.91
N THR A 41 -6.33 12.68 -0.91
CA THR A 41 -5.72 11.97 0.22
C THR A 41 -6.47 10.69 0.57
N VAL A 42 -5.76 9.75 1.20
CA VAL A 42 -6.34 8.58 1.87
C VAL A 42 -5.85 8.58 3.32
N SER A 43 -6.79 8.40 4.25
CA SER A 43 -6.54 8.42 5.70
C SER A 43 -6.88 7.08 6.34
N GLY A 44 -6.36 6.78 7.53
CA GLY A 44 -6.69 5.56 8.25
C GLY A 44 -5.86 4.35 7.85
N SER A 45 -4.68 4.55 7.27
CA SER A 45 -3.76 3.45 6.95
C SER A 45 -3.30 2.72 8.21
N THR A 46 -3.27 1.40 8.15
CA THR A 46 -2.80 0.53 9.24
C THR A 46 -1.56 -0.22 8.81
N GLY A 47 -0.79 -0.77 9.74
CA GLY A 47 0.41 -1.50 9.39
C GLY A 47 1.33 -1.80 10.56
N SER A 48 2.39 -2.54 10.26
CA SER A 48 3.46 -2.87 11.18
C SER A 48 4.81 -2.52 10.59
N LEU A 49 5.72 -2.10 11.47
CA LEU A 49 7.10 -1.76 11.14
C LEU A 49 8.02 -2.47 12.15
N ARG A 50 8.88 -3.35 11.66
CA ARG A 50 10.09 -3.81 12.36
C ARG A 50 11.21 -2.85 11.97
N PHE A 51 11.83 -2.18 12.93
CA PHE A 51 12.81 -1.13 12.66
C PHE A 51 13.90 -1.07 13.72
N ASP A 52 15.15 -1.01 13.28
CA ASP A 52 16.31 -0.64 14.07
C ASP A 52 16.82 0.71 13.54
N PRO A 53 16.87 1.77 14.37
CA PRO A 53 17.34 3.07 13.92
C PRO A 53 18.84 3.11 13.58
N ASP A 54 19.62 2.15 14.10
CA ASP A 54 21.07 2.06 13.89
C ASP A 54 21.42 1.19 12.67
N ASP A 55 20.50 0.30 12.23
CA ASP A 55 20.62 -0.53 11.02
C ASP A 55 19.25 -0.76 10.34
N TRP A 56 18.97 0.03 9.31
CA TRP A 56 17.71 -0.05 8.56
C TRP A 56 17.65 -1.28 7.64
N SER A 57 18.77 -1.97 7.36
CA SER A 57 18.78 -3.09 6.41
C SER A 57 17.96 -4.30 6.87
N SER A 58 17.75 -4.43 8.19
CA SER A 58 16.90 -5.46 8.78
C SER A 58 15.42 -5.03 8.91
N ALA A 59 15.07 -3.80 8.51
CA ALA A 59 13.73 -3.28 8.67
C ALA A 59 12.72 -3.99 7.74
N GLN A 60 11.47 -4.09 8.20
CA GLN A 60 10.37 -4.69 7.45
C GLN A 60 9.10 -3.87 7.66
N LEU A 61 8.43 -3.51 6.57
CA LEU A 61 7.22 -2.68 6.56
C LEU A 61 6.09 -3.42 5.85
N GLN A 62 4.93 -3.48 6.50
CA GLN A 62 3.67 -3.96 5.92
C GLN A 62 2.57 -2.93 6.20
N VAL A 63 1.85 -2.49 5.17
CA VAL A 63 0.82 -1.44 5.25
C VAL A 63 -0.44 -1.86 4.51
N ARG A 64 -1.60 -1.50 5.06
CA ARG A 64 -2.91 -1.52 4.40
C ARG A 64 -3.46 -0.11 4.33
N VAL A 65 -3.99 0.26 3.17
CA VAL A 65 -4.56 1.59 2.88
C VAL A 65 -6.03 1.39 2.49
N PRO A 66 -6.99 1.85 3.31
CA PRO A 66 -8.43 1.67 3.04
C PRO A 66 -8.88 2.62 1.93
N MET A 67 -9.06 2.10 0.71
CA MET A 67 -9.25 2.93 -0.49
C MET A 67 -10.62 3.62 -0.52
N GLN A 68 -11.65 3.11 0.17
CA GLN A 68 -12.92 3.85 0.34
C GLN A 68 -12.77 5.16 1.12
N ARG A 69 -11.63 5.37 1.81
CA ARG A 69 -11.32 6.62 2.51
C ARG A 69 -10.59 7.63 1.64
N VAL A 70 -10.60 7.45 0.31
CA VAL A 70 -10.13 8.44 -0.65
C VAL A 70 -11.01 9.70 -0.60
N ASP A 71 -10.35 10.86 -0.51
CA ASP A 71 -10.97 12.16 -0.43
C ASP A 71 -10.23 13.18 -1.32
N MET A 72 -10.97 13.75 -2.27
CA MET A 72 -10.59 14.78 -3.24
C MET A 72 -11.11 16.17 -2.82
N GLY A 73 -11.79 16.29 -1.68
CA GLY A 73 -12.40 17.53 -1.19
C GLY A 73 -13.74 17.90 -1.83
N ASP A 74 -14.29 17.08 -2.74
CA ASP A 74 -15.62 17.22 -3.32
C ASP A 74 -16.32 15.85 -3.43
N GLU A 75 -17.61 15.79 -3.08
CA GLU A 75 -18.33 14.52 -3.05
C GLU A 75 -18.52 13.86 -4.42
N LYS A 76 -18.66 14.62 -5.51
CA LYS A 76 -18.82 14.06 -6.87
C LYS A 76 -17.49 13.49 -7.33
N TRP A 77 -16.39 14.17 -7.03
CA TRP A 77 -15.05 13.64 -7.26
C TRP A 77 -14.80 12.38 -6.44
N ASN A 78 -15.16 12.35 -5.15
CA ASN A 78 -15.02 11.16 -4.31
C ASN A 78 -15.81 9.96 -4.89
N ARG A 79 -17.07 10.17 -5.28
CA ARG A 79 -17.89 9.13 -5.93
C ARG A 79 -17.32 8.67 -7.28
N ALA A 80 -16.78 9.59 -8.09
CA ALA A 80 -16.17 9.23 -9.38
C ALA A 80 -14.88 8.44 -9.19
N THR A 81 -13.98 8.90 -8.30
CA THR A 81 -12.69 8.25 -8.01
C THR A 81 -12.86 6.84 -7.44
N GLN A 82 -13.91 6.60 -6.64
CA GLN A 82 -14.21 5.28 -6.06
C GLN A 82 -14.92 4.32 -7.04
N ALA A 83 -15.43 4.79 -8.18
CA ALA A 83 -16.22 3.99 -9.11
C ALA A 83 -15.39 2.97 -9.91
N ARG A 84 -16.10 2.03 -10.55
CA ARG A 84 -15.56 0.86 -11.29
C ARG A 84 -14.60 1.16 -12.45
N ASN A 85 -14.57 2.40 -12.91
CA ASN A 85 -13.69 2.88 -13.98
C ASN A 85 -12.42 3.56 -13.44
N LEU A 86 -12.31 3.76 -12.12
CA LEU A 86 -11.11 4.27 -11.47
C LEU A 86 -10.64 3.28 -10.40
N LEU A 87 -10.79 3.59 -9.11
CA LEU A 87 -10.22 2.73 -8.06
C LEU A 87 -11.04 1.46 -7.76
N ASP A 88 -12.28 1.37 -8.27
CA ASP A 88 -13.27 0.32 -7.97
C ASP A 88 -13.23 -0.15 -6.50
N THR A 89 -13.46 0.78 -5.56
CA THR A 89 -13.23 0.50 -4.13
C THR A 89 -14.34 -0.36 -3.50
N GLU A 90 -15.31 -0.78 -4.30
CA GLU A 90 -16.27 -1.84 -3.96
C GLU A 90 -15.60 -3.22 -4.14
N ALA A 91 -14.93 -3.46 -5.27
CA ALA A 91 -14.20 -4.69 -5.55
C ALA A 91 -12.80 -4.74 -4.87
N PHE A 92 -12.12 -3.59 -4.78
CA PHE A 92 -10.76 -3.45 -4.24
C PHE A 92 -10.76 -2.48 -3.05
N PRO A 93 -11.27 -2.91 -1.89
CA PRO A 93 -11.47 -2.05 -0.72
C PRO A 93 -10.17 -1.53 -0.09
N GLU A 94 -9.07 -2.28 -0.25
CA GLU A 94 -7.75 -1.95 0.29
C GLU A 94 -6.67 -1.99 -0.80
N ALA A 95 -5.69 -1.10 -0.68
CA ALA A 95 -4.37 -1.28 -1.28
C ALA A 95 -3.39 -1.78 -0.20
N THR A 96 -2.40 -2.58 -0.58
CA THR A 96 -1.40 -3.12 0.36
C THR A 96 0.02 -2.81 -0.12
N PHE A 97 0.94 -2.58 0.82
CA PHE A 97 2.36 -2.47 0.53
C PHE A 97 3.16 -3.39 1.45
N ILE A 98 4.09 -4.16 0.88
CA ILE A 98 5.01 -5.04 1.60
C ILE A 98 6.43 -4.79 1.10
N SER A 99 7.33 -4.35 1.98
CA SER A 99 8.74 -4.11 1.65
C SER A 99 9.46 -5.40 1.27
N THR A 100 10.21 -5.37 0.15
CA THR A 100 11.12 -6.44 -0.30
C THR A 100 12.58 -6.12 0.05
N ALA A 101 12.97 -4.85 0.03
CA ALA A 101 14.30 -4.38 0.44
C ALA A 101 14.23 -2.97 1.05
N ILE A 102 15.11 -2.69 2.03
CA ILE A 102 15.30 -1.37 2.62
C ILE A 102 16.79 -1.05 2.62
N GLU A 103 17.17 -0.04 1.86
CA GLU A 103 18.56 0.34 1.58
C GLU A 103 18.83 1.71 2.21
N PRO A 104 19.53 1.78 3.38
CA PRO A 104 19.91 3.06 3.97
C PRO A 104 20.87 3.83 3.06
N ILE A 105 20.55 5.10 2.81
CA ILE A 105 21.36 6.05 2.04
C ILE A 105 22.24 6.85 2.99
N ASP A 106 21.67 7.31 4.11
CA ASP A 106 22.33 8.02 5.20
C ASP A 106 21.56 7.80 6.53
N PRO A 107 21.99 8.32 7.69
CA PRO A 107 21.33 8.10 8.98
C PRO A 107 19.87 8.58 9.09
N GLN A 108 19.37 9.35 8.12
CA GLN A 108 17.98 9.83 8.07
C GLN A 108 17.21 9.39 6.82
N HIS A 109 17.86 8.84 5.79
CA HIS A 109 17.22 8.53 4.51
C HIS A 109 17.47 7.09 4.06
N ALA A 110 16.46 6.48 3.43
CA ALA A 110 16.57 5.16 2.81
C ALA A 110 15.71 5.06 1.53
N SER A 111 16.15 4.18 0.63
CA SER A 111 15.32 3.67 -0.45
C SER A 111 14.55 2.45 0.05
N VAL A 112 13.23 2.42 -0.13
CA VAL A 112 12.35 1.31 0.30
C VAL A 112 11.67 0.72 -0.92
N THR A 113 12.15 -0.45 -1.33
CA THR A 113 11.57 -1.24 -2.42
C THR A 113 10.51 -2.18 -1.86
N GLY A 114 9.39 -2.35 -2.57
CA GLY A 114 8.38 -3.33 -2.17
C GLY A 114 7.22 -3.45 -3.13
N MET A 115 6.41 -4.48 -2.91
CA MET A 115 5.22 -4.77 -3.70
C MET A 115 4.05 -3.91 -3.22
N LEU A 116 3.62 -2.96 -4.06
CA LEU A 116 2.33 -2.31 -3.96
C LEU A 116 1.29 -3.17 -4.68
N THR A 117 0.19 -3.53 -4.00
CA THR A 117 -1.02 -4.06 -4.64
C THR A 117 -2.11 -3.00 -4.58
N LEU A 118 -2.61 -2.60 -5.75
CA LEU A 118 -3.65 -1.59 -5.93
C LEU A 118 -4.56 -2.06 -7.08
N HIS A 119 -5.88 -1.89 -6.92
CA HIS A 119 -6.86 -2.29 -7.94
C HIS A 119 -6.67 -3.75 -8.42
N GLY A 120 -6.41 -4.66 -7.46
CA GLY A 120 -6.16 -6.09 -7.71
C GLY A 120 -4.82 -6.45 -8.35
N ILE A 121 -4.01 -5.47 -8.76
CA ILE A 121 -2.75 -5.69 -9.49
C ILE A 121 -1.56 -5.36 -8.58
N SER A 122 -0.54 -6.23 -8.59
CA SER A 122 0.70 -6.02 -7.83
C SER A 122 1.84 -5.54 -8.74
N ARG A 123 2.58 -4.53 -8.27
CA ARG A 123 3.81 -4.00 -8.91
C ARG A 123 4.86 -3.70 -7.85
N GLU A 124 6.13 -3.89 -8.21
CA GLU A 124 7.23 -3.40 -7.37
C GLU A 124 7.37 -1.89 -7.57
N ILE A 125 7.47 -1.16 -6.46
CA ILE A 125 7.71 0.29 -6.44
C ILE A 125 8.86 0.61 -5.49
N VAL A 126 9.49 1.77 -5.68
CA VAL A 126 10.56 2.28 -4.82
C VAL A 126 10.13 3.60 -4.21
N MET A 127 10.12 3.69 -2.88
CA MET A 127 9.85 4.90 -2.12
C MET A 127 11.15 5.50 -1.59
N GLN A 128 11.30 6.82 -1.73
CA GLN A 128 12.32 7.58 -1.02
C GLN A 128 11.76 7.95 0.35
N VAL A 129 12.40 7.46 1.42
CA VAL A 129 11.91 7.58 2.80
C VAL A 129 12.87 8.43 3.63
N LYS A 130 12.31 9.29 4.47
CA LYS A 130 13.02 10.12 5.45
C LYS A 130 12.50 9.86 6.86
N LEU A 131 13.40 9.58 7.80
CA LEU A 131 13.15 9.63 9.24
C LEU A 131 13.09 11.09 9.71
N ASN A 132 11.92 11.51 10.18
CA ASN A 132 11.72 12.86 10.73
C ASN A 132 12.09 12.92 12.21
N ALA A 133 11.66 11.93 12.99
CA ALA A 133 11.98 11.83 14.42
C ALA A 133 11.77 10.42 14.97
N LEU A 134 12.56 10.04 15.96
CA LEU A 134 12.32 8.90 16.84
C LEU A 134 12.45 9.36 18.30
N LYS A 135 11.33 9.55 19.00
CA LYS A 135 11.32 10.10 20.37
C LYS A 135 10.11 9.63 21.17
N ARG A 136 10.03 10.04 22.44
CA ARG A 136 8.81 9.87 23.23
C ARG A 136 7.76 10.89 22.77
N TYR A 137 6.53 10.45 22.54
CA TYR A 137 5.41 11.33 22.21
C TYR A 137 5.17 12.34 23.35
N PRO A 138 4.88 13.62 23.07
CA PRO A 138 4.83 14.67 24.10
C PRO A 138 3.57 14.64 24.99
N LEU A 139 2.55 13.84 24.63
CA LEU A 139 1.28 13.72 25.37
C LEU A 139 1.06 12.31 25.90
N PRO A 140 0.27 12.12 26.97
CA PRO A 140 -0.14 10.79 27.45
C PRO A 140 -0.75 9.93 26.33
N PRO A 141 -0.50 8.61 26.29
CA PRO A 141 0.29 7.80 27.23
C PRO A 141 1.81 7.86 27.03
N PHE A 142 2.33 8.84 26.27
CA PHE A 142 3.75 9.08 26.04
C PHE A 142 4.50 7.85 25.50
N ARG A 143 3.92 7.18 24.51
CA ARG A 143 4.55 6.05 23.80
C ARG A 143 5.81 6.52 23.07
N ARG A 144 6.74 5.60 22.77
CA ARG A 144 7.85 5.89 21.86
C ARG A 144 7.28 5.86 20.44
N THR A 145 7.44 6.96 19.72
CA THR A 145 6.90 7.15 18.37
C THR A 145 8.03 7.41 17.39
N VAL A 146 7.92 6.82 16.21
CA VAL A 146 8.76 7.11 15.05
C VAL A 146 7.90 7.78 13.99
N GLY A 147 8.42 8.82 13.34
CA GLY A 147 7.73 9.57 12.30
C GLY A 147 8.56 9.62 11.02
N PHE A 148 7.93 9.36 9.88
CA PHE A 148 8.56 9.33 8.56
C PHE A 148 7.79 10.17 7.54
N SER A 149 8.52 10.76 6.60
CA SER A 149 7.98 11.18 5.31
C SER A 149 8.41 10.18 4.25
N ALA A 150 7.58 9.91 3.25
CA ALA A 150 7.98 9.14 2.07
C ALA A 150 7.41 9.73 0.79
N SER A 151 8.07 9.51 -0.34
CA SER A 151 7.56 9.90 -1.65
C SER A 151 7.95 8.91 -2.74
N THR A 152 7.09 8.80 -3.75
CA THR A 152 7.33 7.99 -4.96
C THR A 152 6.41 8.49 -6.08
N THR A 153 6.56 7.89 -7.26
CA THR A 153 5.66 8.09 -8.39
C THR A 153 5.23 6.73 -8.91
N ILE A 154 3.96 6.57 -9.25
CA ILE A 154 3.43 5.38 -9.92
C ILE A 154 2.74 5.76 -11.25
N SER A 155 2.60 4.78 -12.14
CA SER A 155 1.68 4.84 -13.27
C SER A 155 0.30 4.34 -12.83
N ARG A 156 -0.77 4.93 -13.38
CA ARG A 156 -2.17 4.51 -13.19
C ARG A 156 -2.47 3.27 -14.05
N ALA A 157 -1.96 3.26 -15.28
CA ALA A 157 -2.08 2.16 -16.24
C ALA A 157 -1.36 0.89 -15.77
N ASP A 158 -0.26 1.00 -15.03
CA ASP A 158 0.43 -0.16 -14.43
C ASP A 158 -0.48 -1.02 -13.53
N PHE A 159 -1.49 -0.40 -12.92
CA PHE A 159 -2.53 -1.02 -12.07
C PHE A 159 -3.88 -1.21 -12.78
N GLY A 160 -3.92 -1.10 -14.11
CA GLY A 160 -5.15 -1.25 -14.90
C GLY A 160 -6.18 -0.15 -14.69
N ILE A 161 -5.75 1.04 -14.24
CA ILE A 161 -6.61 2.19 -13.97
C ILE A 161 -6.45 3.19 -15.14
N ASP A 162 -6.89 2.80 -16.33
CA ASP A 162 -6.58 3.48 -17.60
C ASP A 162 -7.68 4.42 -18.13
N ALA A 163 -8.84 4.46 -17.49
CA ALA A 163 -9.97 5.27 -17.93
C ALA A 163 -9.62 6.76 -18.04
N TRP A 164 -10.14 7.37 -19.11
CA TRP A 164 -9.96 8.78 -19.49
C TRP A 164 -8.49 9.23 -19.51
N SER A 165 -7.58 8.42 -20.06
CA SER A 165 -6.15 8.75 -20.22
C SER A 165 -5.85 10.06 -20.98
N SER A 166 -6.82 10.65 -21.70
CA SER A 166 -6.73 11.98 -22.31
C SER A 166 -7.15 13.15 -21.41
N LEU A 167 -7.71 12.87 -20.23
CA LEU A 167 -8.22 13.86 -19.26
C LEU A 167 -7.65 13.67 -17.85
N ILE A 168 -7.17 12.47 -17.51
CA ILE A 168 -6.57 12.15 -16.22
C ILE A 168 -5.21 11.54 -16.49
N GLY A 169 -4.15 12.23 -16.08
CA GLY A 169 -2.77 11.82 -16.31
C GLY A 169 -2.46 10.41 -15.79
N ASP A 170 -1.49 9.77 -16.44
CA ASP A 170 -1.01 8.45 -16.01
C ASP A 170 -0.07 8.53 -14.79
N ARG A 171 0.77 9.57 -14.75
CA ARG A 171 1.69 9.82 -13.64
C ARG A 171 0.90 10.24 -12.40
N VAL A 172 1.01 9.45 -11.33
CA VAL A 172 0.51 9.80 -9.99
C VAL A 172 1.70 9.97 -9.05
N ASP A 173 1.88 11.18 -8.54
CA ASP A 173 2.90 11.49 -7.53
C ASP A 173 2.32 11.26 -6.13
N LEU A 174 3.03 10.49 -5.30
CA LEU A 174 2.64 10.14 -3.94
C LEU A 174 3.54 10.84 -2.91
N ARG A 175 2.91 11.44 -1.90
CA ARG A 175 3.56 11.92 -0.67
C ARG A 175 2.88 11.29 0.53
N ILE A 176 3.65 10.69 1.42
CA ILE A 176 3.17 10.01 2.60
C ILE A 176 3.79 10.66 3.83
N GLU A 177 2.98 10.91 4.85
CA GLU A 177 3.44 11.22 6.20
C GLU A 177 2.88 10.15 7.13
N ALA A 178 3.72 9.56 7.98
CA ALA A 178 3.32 8.47 8.85
C ALA A 178 3.95 8.60 10.24
N GLU A 179 3.16 8.36 11.28
CA GLU A 179 3.67 8.05 12.62
C GLU A 179 3.37 6.58 12.96
N ALA A 180 4.32 5.94 13.65
CA ALA A 180 4.13 4.60 14.19
C ALA A 180 4.56 4.55 15.66
N GLN A 181 3.75 3.90 16.49
CA GLN A 181 3.93 3.85 17.94
C GLN A 181 4.47 2.48 18.36
N ALA A 182 5.42 2.46 19.30
CA ALA A 182 6.07 1.22 19.74
C ALA A 182 5.08 0.22 20.35
N SER A 183 5.18 -1.04 19.93
CA SER A 183 4.35 -2.17 20.34
C SER A 183 5.21 -3.25 21.05
N ARG A 184 4.56 -4.22 21.71
CA ARG A 184 5.23 -5.24 22.57
C ARG A 184 5.74 -6.48 21.81
N GLY A 185 5.73 -6.45 20.49
CA GLY A 185 6.09 -7.56 19.61
C GLY A 185 5.57 -7.29 18.19
N PRO A 186 5.70 -8.22 17.23
CA PRO A 186 4.93 -8.16 16.00
C PRO A 186 3.46 -7.97 16.36
N ALA A 187 2.80 -7.01 15.70
CA ALA A 187 1.38 -6.76 15.96
C ALA A 187 0.63 -8.08 15.79
N GLY A 188 -0.22 -8.41 16.77
CA GLY A 188 -0.85 -9.73 16.88
C GLY A 188 -1.42 -10.16 15.54
N ALA A 189 -1.17 -11.42 15.19
CA ALA A 189 -1.45 -11.96 13.87
C ALA A 189 -2.85 -11.54 13.39
N ALA A 190 -2.90 -10.94 12.19
CA ALA A 190 -4.09 -10.94 11.37
C ALA A 190 -4.31 -12.35 10.78
N GLU A 191 -4.33 -13.36 11.66
CA GLU A 191 -4.83 -14.72 11.43
C GLU A 191 -6.36 -14.68 11.45
N ASP A 192 -6.92 -13.86 10.56
CA ASP A 192 -8.32 -13.86 10.12
C ASP A 192 -8.43 -12.82 8.98
N SER A 193 -8.17 -13.26 7.75
CA SER A 193 -8.45 -12.62 6.43
C SER A 193 -7.31 -12.70 5.39
N MET A 194 -6.14 -13.28 5.71
CA MET A 194 -5.19 -13.68 4.65
C MET A 194 -5.68 -14.97 3.96
N GLY A 195 -6.71 -14.81 3.13
CA GLY A 195 -7.16 -15.84 2.20
C GLY A 195 -5.99 -16.25 1.30
N ALA A 196 -5.70 -17.55 1.26
CA ALA A 196 -4.67 -18.10 0.39
C ALA A 196 -4.97 -17.74 -1.08
N PRO A 197 -3.94 -17.56 -1.93
CA PRO A 197 -4.17 -17.39 -3.36
C PRO A 197 -4.94 -18.59 -3.90
N ALA A 198 -6.04 -18.33 -4.60
CA ALA A 198 -6.84 -19.38 -5.20
C ALA A 198 -5.95 -20.22 -6.12
N LYS A 199 -5.90 -21.53 -5.89
CA LYS A 199 -5.23 -22.45 -6.82
C LYS A 199 -5.95 -22.37 -8.16
N ALA A 200 -5.18 -22.10 -9.21
CA ALA A 200 -5.62 -22.34 -10.57
C ALA A 200 -5.61 -23.87 -10.80
N ASP A 201 -6.76 -24.51 -10.60
CA ASP A 201 -6.95 -25.90 -11.00
C ASP A 201 -7.20 -25.97 -12.50
N ALA A 202 -6.18 -26.43 -13.24
CA ALA A 202 -6.23 -26.65 -14.67
C ALA A 202 -6.38 -28.15 -14.98
N ALA A 203 -7.59 -28.55 -15.33
CA ALA A 203 -7.92 -29.74 -16.12
C ALA A 203 -9.32 -29.52 -16.74
N GLY A 204 -9.62 -29.79 -18.01
CA GLY A 204 -8.80 -30.44 -19.04
C GLY A 204 -9.51 -31.63 -19.68
N GLY A 205 -10.63 -31.38 -20.40
CA GLY A 205 -11.28 -32.25 -21.39
C GLY A 205 -11.93 -33.55 -20.89
N ASP A 206 -12.74 -34.32 -21.64
CA ASP A 206 -13.55 -34.15 -22.88
C ASP A 206 -14.43 -35.45 -23.01
N GLU A 207 -15.44 -35.67 -23.88
CA GLU A 207 -16.01 -35.01 -25.07
C GLU A 207 -17.52 -35.40 -25.21
N ALA A 208 -18.28 -34.79 -26.16
CA ALA A 208 -19.45 -35.37 -26.87
C ALA A 208 -20.77 -35.75 -26.10
N ALA A 209 -21.99 -35.71 -26.67
CA ALA A 209 -22.51 -35.18 -27.94
C ALA A 209 -24.07 -35.10 -27.93
N ALA A 210 -24.64 -34.35 -28.90
CA ALA A 210 -26.02 -34.45 -29.45
C ALA A 210 -27.22 -34.09 -28.54
N ASP A 211 -28.39 -33.64 -29.04
CA ASP A 211 -28.82 -32.93 -30.26
C ASP A 211 -30.31 -32.49 -30.03
N ASP A 212 -30.91 -31.79 -31.00
CA ASP A 212 -32.34 -31.77 -31.33
C ASP A 212 -33.28 -30.72 -30.67
N THR A 213 -33.48 -29.66 -31.46
CA THR A 213 -34.67 -28.81 -31.73
C THR A 213 -35.61 -28.25 -30.64
N GLY A 214 -36.14 -27.05 -30.93
CA GLY A 214 -37.18 -26.39 -30.13
C GLY A 214 -37.29 -24.88 -30.33
N HIS A 215 -37.25 -24.37 -31.57
CA HIS A 215 -37.43 -22.95 -31.88
C HIS A 215 -38.78 -22.72 -32.55
N ASP A 216 -39.77 -22.23 -31.81
CA ASP A 216 -41.03 -21.73 -32.36
C ASP A 216 -41.26 -20.28 -31.91
N THR A 217 -41.03 -19.37 -32.84
CA THR A 217 -41.56 -18.00 -32.79
C THR A 217 -42.87 -17.95 -33.57
N GLU A 218 -43.96 -17.49 -32.96
CA GLU A 218 -45.14 -17.08 -33.74
C GLU A 218 -45.78 -15.80 -33.21
N THR A 219 -46.18 -14.95 -34.16
CA THR A 219 -46.73 -13.60 -33.97
C THR A 219 -48.26 -13.58 -34.06
N VAL A 220 -48.89 -12.87 -33.12
CA VAL A 220 -49.93 -11.83 -33.33
C VAL A 220 -50.94 -12.05 -34.48
N PRO A 221 -52.24 -12.19 -34.17
CA PRO A 221 -53.08 -10.99 -34.01
C PRO A 221 -53.62 -10.73 -32.59
#